data_AF-A0A840PEB9-F1
#
_entry.id   AF-A0A840PEB9-F1
#
_cell.length_a   1.000
_cell.length_b   1.000
_cell.length_c   1.000
_cell.angle_alpha   90.00
_cell.angle_beta   90.00
_cell.angle_gamma   90.00
#
_symmetry.space_group_name_H-M   'P 1'
#
loop_
_entity.id
_entity.type
_entity.pdbx_description
1 polymer ?
#
loop_
_entity_poly.entity_id
_entity_poly.type
_entity_poly.pdbx_seq_one_letter_code
_entity_poly.pdbx_strand_id
1 'polypeptide(L)'
;MDLLIVPPLTDFTTEVVPPPGASLLDLNERFVTRLADPARLRRTGHDDPMAALFARAAAAVLERGAYDSARLRAVGTALRLARDPAVRLTVDDLELTEGTTQRSADVLAAARRCSLFRPEIEAAARVARGRRAYVLVDGDQQLPAAFALVRALGPDRVTLCGRFAAAHAPALVAIPGFRVRGGLTCRDWSPPRVVRAPWRPAEPVAWIDGTRLPRASGAWAGWLDAGRVAALLPSALSRCRGLTVTVTGFDGLAAATGLDGARADLRPVPDALPEGTPLAFELVAGAPGMAEDAVTAALDRLAGGRAWRLAGLRPYRMPVGATCWGAACRGAPARPDPDLDLARWVPFDAPGTMTPEEVSALIAAWLDRHAAHADLFPGRLAAAALMPAPGRGGPDPYWDPAAQVVEARGDGPDGRGPGTFAVSLRSGRAYRLHPRLVPAVTALAGGDPRALAGLPERARERVLGELTRAGVVRSRA
;
A
#
# COMPACT_ATOMS: atom_id res chain seq x y z
N MET A 1 -7.41 -21.46 -25.69
CA MET A 1 -7.67 -20.20 -24.97
C MET A 1 -6.60 -20.00 -23.91
N ASP A 2 -5.88 -18.90 -24.01
CA ASP A 2 -4.80 -18.56 -23.08
C ASP A 2 -5.38 -18.15 -21.72
N LEU A 3 -4.70 -18.54 -20.65
CA LEU A 3 -5.07 -18.20 -19.27
C LEU A 3 -4.15 -17.10 -18.77
N LEU A 4 -4.69 -15.96 -18.34
CA LEU A 4 -3.96 -14.92 -17.62
C LEU A 4 -4.17 -15.10 -16.13
N ILE A 5 -3.10 -15.28 -15.37
CA ILE A 5 -3.11 -15.46 -13.92
C ILE A 5 -2.52 -14.22 -13.27
N VAL A 6 -3.28 -13.63 -12.35
CA VAL A 6 -2.80 -12.54 -11.47
C VAL A 6 -2.40 -13.17 -10.14
N PRO A 7 -1.11 -13.29 -9.81
CA PRO A 7 -0.68 -13.84 -8.54
C PRO A 7 -1.04 -12.92 -7.38
N PRO A 8 -1.15 -13.46 -6.14
CA PRO A 8 -1.28 -12.68 -4.92
C PRO A 8 -0.30 -11.51 -4.81
N LEU A 9 -0.70 -10.50 -4.03
CA LEU A 9 0.09 -9.31 -3.66
C LEU A 9 0.29 -8.31 -4.79
N THR A 10 -0.77 -8.12 -5.59
CA THR A 10 -0.94 -6.91 -6.38
C THR A 10 -1.96 -5.99 -5.74
N ASP A 11 -2.10 -4.76 -6.26
CA ASP A 11 -3.11 -3.84 -5.77
C ASP A 11 -4.53 -4.44 -5.89
N PHE A 12 -5.09 -4.84 -4.75
CA PHE A 12 -6.40 -5.49 -4.64
C PHE A 12 -7.57 -4.54 -4.93
N THR A 13 -7.30 -3.24 -5.03
CA THR A 13 -8.29 -2.23 -5.41
C THR A 13 -8.38 -2.07 -6.93
N THR A 14 -7.50 -2.73 -7.68
CA THR A 14 -7.53 -2.81 -9.15
C THR A 14 -7.92 -4.20 -9.63
N GLU A 15 -8.50 -4.24 -10.82
CA GLU A 15 -8.68 -5.45 -11.62
C GLU A 15 -7.89 -5.35 -12.92
N VAL A 16 -7.39 -6.49 -13.37
CA VAL A 16 -6.64 -6.61 -14.63
C VAL A 16 -7.63 -6.85 -15.76
N VAL A 17 -7.50 -6.10 -16.85
CA VAL A 17 -8.32 -6.31 -18.05
C VAL A 17 -7.60 -7.32 -18.95
N PRO A 18 -8.13 -8.56 -19.12
CA PRO A 18 -7.49 -9.56 -19.96
C PRO A 18 -7.56 -9.13 -21.45
N PRO A 19 -6.59 -9.56 -22.27
CA PRO A 19 -6.69 -9.35 -23.72
C PRO A 19 -7.90 -10.11 -24.29
N PRO A 20 -8.45 -9.67 -25.44
CA PRO A 20 -9.56 -10.37 -26.09
C PRO A 20 -9.28 -11.87 -26.27
N GLY A 21 -10.23 -12.71 -25.86
CA GLY A 21 -10.14 -14.17 -25.98
C GLY A 21 -9.32 -14.89 -24.89
N ALA A 22 -8.72 -14.16 -23.95
CA ALA A 22 -8.07 -14.76 -22.77
C ALA A 22 -9.01 -14.82 -21.57
N SER A 23 -8.93 -15.91 -20.79
CA SER A 23 -9.62 -16.00 -19.50
C SER A 23 -8.74 -15.46 -18.38
N LEU A 24 -9.31 -14.66 -17.47
CA LEU A 24 -8.62 -14.17 -16.27
C LEU A 24 -8.84 -15.10 -15.08
N LEU A 25 -7.76 -15.43 -14.37
CA LEU A 25 -7.81 -16.02 -13.03
C LEU A 25 -7.13 -15.07 -12.05
N ASP A 26 -7.95 -14.32 -11.30
CA ASP A 26 -7.47 -13.37 -10.31
C ASP A 26 -7.26 -14.04 -8.94
N LEU A 27 -6.04 -14.48 -8.69
CA LEU A 27 -5.68 -15.09 -7.41
C LEU A 27 -5.46 -14.05 -6.32
N ASN A 28 -5.19 -12.80 -6.69
CA ASN A 28 -5.01 -11.71 -5.74
C ASN A 28 -6.31 -11.37 -5.03
N GLU A 29 -7.40 -11.21 -5.78
CA GLU A 29 -8.73 -11.00 -5.22
C GLU A 29 -9.14 -12.15 -4.30
N ARG A 30 -8.93 -13.40 -4.76
CA ARG A 30 -9.23 -14.60 -3.97
C ARG A 30 -8.43 -14.65 -2.67
N PHE A 31 -7.13 -14.38 -2.74
CA PHE A 31 -6.23 -14.36 -1.60
C PHE A 31 -6.64 -13.31 -0.56
N VAL A 32 -6.86 -12.07 -1.01
CA VAL A 32 -7.25 -10.96 -0.13
C VAL A 32 -8.62 -11.21 0.49
N THR A 33 -9.60 -11.67 -0.30
CA THR A 33 -10.94 -12.01 0.21
C THR A 33 -10.87 -13.09 1.28
N ARG A 34 -10.05 -14.12 1.09
CA ARG A 34 -9.87 -15.21 2.08
C ARG A 34 -9.20 -14.71 3.36
N LEU A 35 -8.16 -13.88 3.26
CA LEU A 35 -7.45 -13.40 4.44
C LEU A 35 -8.26 -12.35 5.21
N ALA A 36 -9.00 -11.49 4.50
CA ALA A 36 -9.89 -10.48 5.03
C ALA A 36 -11.32 -10.97 5.28
N ASP A 37 -11.56 -12.29 5.35
CA ASP A 37 -12.84 -12.83 5.78
C ASP A 37 -13.07 -12.51 7.28
N PRO A 38 -14.14 -11.77 7.66
CA PRO A 38 -14.45 -11.48 9.07
C PRO A 38 -14.54 -12.72 9.95
N ALA A 39 -15.10 -13.84 9.44
CA ALA A 39 -15.24 -15.08 10.19
C ALA A 39 -13.88 -15.75 10.45
N ARG A 40 -12.93 -15.61 9.51
CA ARG A 40 -11.53 -16.01 9.73
C ARG A 40 -10.89 -15.11 10.78
N LEU A 41 -11.00 -13.79 10.65
CA LEU A 41 -10.34 -12.82 11.53
C LEU A 41 -10.78 -12.98 13.00
N ARG A 42 -12.05 -13.25 13.26
CA ARG A 42 -12.54 -13.51 14.63
C ARG A 42 -11.91 -14.73 15.31
N ARG A 43 -11.35 -15.66 14.53
CA ARG A 43 -10.64 -16.85 15.01
C ARG A 43 -9.12 -16.64 15.11
N THR A 44 -8.60 -15.51 14.67
CA THR A 44 -7.17 -15.20 14.69
C THR A 44 -6.70 -14.75 16.08
N GLY A 45 -5.45 -15.06 16.44
CA GLY A 45 -4.76 -14.43 17.56
C GLY A 45 -5.07 -14.99 18.94
N HIS A 46 -5.52 -16.25 19.07
CA HIS A 46 -5.79 -16.85 20.39
C HIS A 46 -4.59 -16.75 21.35
N ASP A 47 -3.36 -16.84 20.84
CA ASP A 47 -2.13 -16.81 21.63
C ASP A 47 -1.50 -15.40 21.73
N ASP A 48 -2.10 -14.38 21.10
CA ASP A 48 -1.60 -13.01 21.09
C ASP A 48 -2.81 -12.05 21.29
N PRO A 49 -3.02 -11.57 22.53
CA PRO A 49 -4.13 -10.68 22.88
C PRO A 49 -4.25 -9.45 22.00
N MET A 50 -3.11 -8.88 21.60
CA MET A 50 -3.04 -7.68 20.77
C MET A 50 -3.51 -8.01 19.36
N ALA A 51 -3.01 -9.10 18.78
CA ALA A 51 -3.46 -9.60 17.48
C ALA A 51 -4.96 -9.93 17.47
N ALA A 52 -5.49 -10.58 18.52
CA ALA A 52 -6.92 -10.90 18.63
C ALA A 52 -7.81 -9.64 18.63
N LEU A 53 -7.42 -8.60 19.37
CA LEU A 53 -8.15 -7.33 19.41
C LEU A 53 -8.19 -6.67 18.03
N PHE A 54 -7.04 -6.58 17.36
CA PHE A 54 -6.96 -5.98 16.03
C PHE A 54 -7.70 -6.81 14.97
N ALA A 55 -7.68 -8.14 15.08
CA ALA A 55 -8.43 -9.01 14.18
C ALA A 55 -9.95 -8.79 14.33
N ARG A 56 -10.45 -8.67 15.57
CA ARG A 56 -11.86 -8.38 15.85
C ARG A 56 -12.28 -6.99 15.38
N ALA A 57 -11.44 -5.97 15.60
CA ALA A 57 -11.69 -4.63 15.09
C ALA A 57 -11.74 -4.60 13.56
N ALA A 58 -10.79 -5.28 12.89
CA ALA A 58 -10.78 -5.40 11.44
C ALA A 58 -12.02 -6.14 10.91
N ALA A 59 -12.43 -7.25 11.54
CA ALA A 59 -13.64 -7.97 11.20
C ALA A 59 -14.88 -7.08 11.26
N ALA A 60 -15.05 -6.33 12.37
CA ALA A 60 -16.18 -5.41 12.54
C ALA A 60 -16.18 -4.31 11.48
N VAL A 61 -15.02 -3.74 11.13
CA VAL A 61 -14.90 -2.75 10.04
C VAL A 61 -15.33 -3.33 8.69
N LEU A 62 -14.89 -4.56 8.38
CA LEU A 62 -15.17 -5.22 7.10
C LEU A 62 -16.66 -5.59 6.92
N GLU A 63 -17.35 -5.93 8.01
CA GLU A 63 -18.77 -6.28 8.03
C GLU A 63 -19.72 -5.12 7.79
N ARG A 64 -19.27 -3.88 8.03
CA ARG A 64 -20.07 -2.69 7.68
C ARG A 64 -20.35 -2.59 6.18
N GLY A 65 -19.57 -3.29 5.34
CA GLY A 65 -19.76 -3.30 3.89
C GLY A 65 -19.36 -2.01 3.17
N ALA A 66 -18.94 -0.97 3.90
CA ALA A 66 -18.46 0.28 3.33
C ALA A 66 -17.10 0.11 2.64
N TYR A 67 -16.95 0.68 1.44
CA TYR A 67 -15.71 0.69 0.67
C TYR A 67 -14.99 2.02 0.85
N ASP A 68 -14.41 2.18 2.04
CA ASP A 68 -13.78 3.41 2.50
C ASP A 68 -12.34 3.15 2.97
N SER A 69 -11.74 4.20 3.52
CA SER A 69 -10.37 4.20 4.01
C SER A 69 -10.18 3.22 5.19
N ALA A 70 -11.21 3.04 6.02
CA ALA A 70 -11.20 2.07 7.11
C ALA A 70 -11.16 0.62 6.59
N ARG A 71 -11.88 0.32 5.49
CA ARG A 71 -11.78 -0.99 4.84
C ARG A 71 -10.36 -1.29 4.37
N LEU A 72 -9.65 -0.31 3.79
CA LEU A 72 -8.23 -0.49 3.41
C LEU A 72 -7.36 -0.84 4.63
N ARG A 73 -7.56 -0.15 5.76
CA ARG A 73 -6.85 -0.45 7.03
C ARG A 73 -7.17 -1.85 7.55
N ALA A 74 -8.43 -2.25 7.49
CA ALA A 74 -8.86 -3.56 7.94
C ALA A 74 -8.28 -4.69 7.08
N VAL A 75 -8.25 -4.52 5.75
CA VAL A 75 -7.55 -5.45 4.84
C VAL A 75 -6.05 -5.47 5.14
N GLY A 76 -5.40 -4.32 5.32
CA GLY A 76 -3.99 -4.26 5.70
C GLY A 76 -3.68 -4.95 7.03
N THR A 77 -4.59 -4.82 8.00
CA THR A 77 -4.51 -5.53 9.29
C THR A 77 -4.66 -7.04 9.09
N ALA A 78 -5.63 -7.47 8.27
CA ALA A 78 -5.83 -8.88 7.95
C ALA A 78 -4.60 -9.54 7.29
N LEU A 79 -3.94 -8.81 6.38
CA LEU A 79 -2.70 -9.22 5.73
C LEU A 79 -1.56 -9.34 6.75
N ARG A 80 -1.35 -8.32 7.60
CA ARG A 80 -0.30 -8.33 8.64
C ARG A 80 -0.47 -9.47 9.65
N LEU A 81 -1.71 -9.81 9.97
CA LEU A 81 -2.04 -10.91 10.89
C LEU A 81 -1.95 -12.29 10.23
N ALA A 82 -1.78 -12.38 8.91
CA ALA A 82 -1.52 -13.65 8.24
C ALA A 82 -0.06 -14.07 8.48
N ARG A 83 0.15 -14.91 9.48
CA ARG A 83 1.47 -15.42 9.85
C ARG A 83 1.93 -16.53 8.89
N ASP A 84 3.21 -16.48 8.51
CA ASP A 84 3.91 -17.53 7.77
C ASP A 84 5.41 -17.43 8.10
N PRO A 85 6.13 -18.56 8.19
CA PRO A 85 7.55 -18.55 8.50
C PRO A 85 8.44 -18.02 7.35
N ALA A 86 7.95 -18.01 6.11
CA ALA A 86 8.74 -17.60 4.96
C ALA A 86 8.60 -16.11 4.64
N VAL A 87 7.43 -15.52 4.92
CA VAL A 87 7.08 -14.16 4.46
C VAL A 87 6.29 -13.39 5.50
N ARG A 88 6.48 -12.07 5.52
CA ARG A 88 5.65 -11.12 6.26
C ARG A 88 4.93 -10.20 5.28
N LEU A 89 3.64 -9.97 5.51
CA LEU A 89 2.81 -9.20 4.60
C LEU A 89 2.50 -7.82 5.19
N THR A 90 2.53 -6.80 4.33
CA THR A 90 1.84 -5.54 4.56
C THR A 90 0.72 -5.37 3.53
N VAL A 91 0.00 -4.25 3.57
CA VAL A 91 -1.13 -4.01 2.64
C VAL A 91 -0.68 -3.89 1.18
N ASP A 92 0.58 -3.59 0.98
CA ASP A 92 1.14 -3.05 -0.25
C ASP A 92 2.57 -3.56 -0.51
N ASP A 93 3.08 -4.47 0.32
CA ASP A 93 4.42 -5.05 0.24
C ASP A 93 4.48 -6.47 0.83
N LEU A 94 5.61 -7.13 0.59
CA LEU A 94 5.99 -8.39 1.21
C LEU A 94 7.49 -8.37 1.55
N GLU A 95 7.80 -8.81 2.76
CA GLU A 95 9.17 -9.04 3.21
C GLU A 95 9.44 -10.55 3.28
N LEU A 96 10.61 -11.00 2.82
CA LEU A 96 11.08 -12.36 3.10
C LEU A 96 11.58 -12.40 4.54
N THR A 97 11.23 -13.44 5.29
CA THR A 97 11.75 -13.60 6.67
C THR A 97 13.26 -13.85 6.68
N GLU A 98 13.78 -14.43 5.60
CA GLU A 98 15.20 -14.67 5.37
C GLU A 98 15.55 -14.30 3.92
N GLY A 99 16.64 -13.57 3.72
CA GLY A 99 17.12 -13.16 2.40
C GLY A 99 16.41 -11.94 1.82
N THR A 100 16.42 -11.79 0.49
CA THR A 100 15.87 -10.63 -0.20
C THR A 100 15.11 -11.00 -1.49
N THR A 101 14.11 -10.20 -1.86
CA THR A 101 13.42 -10.33 -3.16
C THR A 101 14.31 -10.00 -4.36
N GLN A 102 15.48 -9.40 -4.13
CA GLN A 102 16.47 -9.09 -5.15
C GLN A 102 17.39 -10.28 -5.51
N ARG A 103 17.23 -11.44 -4.85
CA ARG A 103 17.97 -12.67 -5.14
C ARG A 103 17.01 -13.80 -5.44
N SER A 104 17.08 -14.37 -6.65
CA SER A 104 16.17 -15.42 -7.09
C SER A 104 16.22 -16.69 -6.24
N ALA A 105 17.40 -17.02 -5.70
CA ALA A 105 17.59 -18.16 -4.79
C ALA A 105 16.78 -18.02 -3.49
N ASP A 106 16.79 -16.83 -2.89
CA ASP A 106 16.05 -16.53 -1.66
C ASP A 106 14.53 -16.58 -1.93
N VAL A 107 14.10 -16.01 -3.05
CA VAL A 107 12.70 -16.07 -3.49
C VAL A 107 12.25 -17.53 -3.73
N LEU A 108 13.07 -18.36 -4.38
CA LEU A 108 12.77 -19.78 -4.58
C LEU A 108 12.66 -20.54 -3.26
N ALA A 109 13.54 -20.25 -2.30
CA ALA A 109 13.49 -20.83 -0.96
C ALA A 109 12.20 -20.41 -0.22
N ALA A 110 11.85 -19.13 -0.27
CA ALA A 110 10.60 -18.62 0.30
C ALA A 110 9.37 -19.22 -0.37
N ALA A 111 9.34 -19.31 -1.70
CA ALA A 111 8.24 -19.91 -2.47
C ALA A 111 8.03 -21.41 -2.15
N ARG A 112 9.07 -22.12 -1.73
CA ARG A 112 8.98 -23.53 -1.29
C ARG A 112 8.40 -23.68 0.11
N ARG A 113 8.75 -22.77 1.02
CA ARG A 113 8.34 -22.83 2.44
C ARG A 113 6.99 -22.17 2.70
N CYS A 114 6.63 -21.17 1.90
CA CYS A 114 5.42 -20.38 2.09
C CYS A 114 4.16 -21.23 1.90
N SER A 115 3.33 -21.28 2.93
CA SER A 115 2.07 -22.03 2.94
C SER A 115 0.87 -21.13 2.64
N LEU A 116 1.00 -19.81 2.81
CA LEU A 116 -0.10 -18.86 2.67
C LEU A 116 -0.76 -18.87 1.30
N PHE A 117 0.02 -19.04 0.22
CA PHE A 117 -0.49 -18.99 -1.15
C PHE A 117 -1.05 -20.33 -1.64
N ARG A 118 -0.84 -21.43 -0.90
CA ARG A 118 -1.15 -22.80 -1.35
C ARG A 118 -2.58 -22.96 -1.91
N PRO A 119 -3.65 -22.45 -1.26
CA PRO A 119 -5.01 -22.59 -1.80
C PRO A 119 -5.20 -21.95 -3.18
N GLU A 120 -4.52 -20.83 -3.45
CA GLU A 120 -4.56 -20.13 -4.73
C GLU A 120 -3.71 -20.84 -5.79
N ILE A 121 -2.54 -21.37 -5.42
CA ILE A 121 -1.68 -22.16 -6.31
C ILE A 121 -2.39 -23.45 -6.77
N GLU A 122 -3.03 -24.17 -5.84
CA GLU A 122 -3.79 -25.39 -6.15
C GLU A 122 -5.00 -25.11 -7.04
N ALA A 123 -5.67 -23.97 -6.85
CA ALA A 123 -6.74 -23.53 -7.73
C ALA A 123 -6.23 -23.25 -9.15
N ALA A 124 -5.10 -22.56 -9.28
CA ALA A 124 -4.47 -22.28 -10.56
C ALA A 124 -4.06 -23.57 -11.30
N ALA A 125 -3.44 -24.52 -10.60
CA ALA A 125 -3.05 -25.80 -11.19
C ALA A 125 -4.24 -26.59 -11.77
N ARG A 126 -5.40 -26.54 -11.09
CA ARG A 126 -6.63 -27.17 -11.61
C ARG A 126 -7.16 -26.47 -12.86
N VAL A 127 -7.26 -25.13 -12.85
CA VAL A 127 -7.81 -24.34 -13.97
C VAL A 127 -6.88 -24.36 -15.19
N ALA A 128 -5.57 -24.41 -14.96
CA ALA A 128 -4.55 -24.39 -16.01
C ALA A 128 -4.27 -25.78 -16.60
N ARG A 129 -4.94 -26.86 -16.16
CA ARG A 129 -4.67 -28.22 -16.65
C ARG A 129 -4.80 -28.29 -18.18
N GLY A 130 -3.73 -28.71 -18.86
CA GLY A 130 -3.65 -28.80 -20.33
C GLY A 130 -3.51 -27.47 -21.08
N ARG A 131 -3.38 -26.33 -20.39
CA ARG A 131 -3.31 -24.98 -21.00
C ARG A 131 -1.94 -24.32 -20.78
N ARG A 132 -1.55 -23.38 -21.64
CA ARG A 132 -0.46 -22.44 -21.35
C ARG A 132 -1.01 -21.27 -20.54
N ALA A 133 -0.17 -20.71 -19.66
CA ALA A 133 -0.56 -19.63 -18.77
C ALA A 133 0.41 -18.45 -18.88
N TYR A 134 -0.15 -17.24 -18.85
CA TYR A 134 0.60 -16.01 -18.59
C TYR A 134 0.48 -15.69 -17.11
N VAL A 135 1.60 -15.44 -16.43
CA VAL A 135 1.63 -15.04 -15.01
C VAL A 135 2.10 -13.59 -14.93
N LEU A 136 1.23 -12.71 -14.42
CA LEU A 136 1.49 -11.28 -14.32
C LEU A 136 2.37 -10.93 -13.12
N VAL A 137 3.61 -10.49 -13.38
CA VAL A 137 4.57 -10.02 -12.37
C VAL A 137 4.91 -8.55 -12.67
N ASP A 138 4.18 -7.65 -12.02
CA ASP A 138 4.43 -6.21 -12.07
C ASP A 138 5.33 -5.74 -10.91
N GLY A 139 5.36 -6.44 -9.79
CA GLY A 139 6.19 -6.07 -8.64
C GLY A 139 6.90 -7.26 -8.02
N ASP A 140 7.96 -6.98 -7.27
CA ASP A 140 8.78 -8.01 -6.64
C ASP A 140 8.06 -8.71 -5.48
N GLN A 141 7.12 -8.03 -4.82
CA GLN A 141 6.27 -8.62 -3.79
C GLN A 141 5.43 -9.81 -4.31
N GLN A 142 5.23 -9.92 -5.63
CA GLN A 142 4.51 -11.03 -6.25
C GLN A 142 5.40 -12.26 -6.48
N LEU A 143 6.73 -12.13 -6.39
CA LEU A 143 7.68 -13.16 -6.82
C LEU A 143 7.53 -14.49 -6.07
N PRO A 144 7.36 -14.55 -4.73
CA PRO A 144 7.19 -15.83 -4.05
C PRO A 144 5.98 -16.61 -4.57
N ALA A 145 4.85 -15.93 -4.80
CA ALA A 145 3.66 -16.57 -5.33
C ALA A 145 3.79 -16.90 -6.83
N ALA A 146 4.41 -16.03 -7.62
CA ALA A 146 4.67 -16.28 -9.04
C ALA A 146 5.62 -17.48 -9.24
N PHE A 147 6.66 -17.62 -8.41
CA PHE A 147 7.59 -18.76 -8.49
C PHE A 147 6.91 -20.06 -8.04
N ALA A 148 6.04 -20.00 -7.02
CA ALA A 148 5.20 -21.13 -6.65
C ALA A 148 4.26 -21.55 -7.79
N LEU A 149 3.66 -20.60 -8.53
CA LEU A 149 2.87 -20.88 -9.72
C LEU A 149 3.71 -21.53 -10.82
N VAL A 150 4.88 -20.98 -11.16
CA VAL A 150 5.77 -21.55 -12.18
C VAL A 150 6.10 -23.01 -11.87
N ARG A 151 6.43 -23.31 -10.61
CA ARG A 151 6.69 -24.69 -10.16
C ARG A 151 5.47 -25.60 -10.25
N ALA A 152 4.29 -25.11 -9.88
CA ALA A 152 3.06 -25.90 -9.87
C ALA A 152 2.50 -26.16 -11.28
N LEU A 153 2.71 -25.24 -12.21
CA LEU A 153 2.18 -25.32 -13.57
C LEU A 153 3.12 -26.00 -14.57
N GLY A 154 4.43 -25.99 -14.28
CA GLY A 154 5.50 -26.41 -15.17
C GLY A 154 6.12 -25.21 -15.89
N PRO A 155 7.45 -24.98 -15.82
CA PRO A 155 8.09 -23.79 -16.41
C PRO A 155 7.88 -23.65 -17.92
N ASP A 156 7.85 -24.76 -18.65
CA ASP A 156 7.63 -24.84 -20.11
C ASP A 156 6.23 -24.40 -20.55
N ARG A 157 5.29 -24.32 -19.61
CA ARG A 157 3.89 -23.95 -19.84
C ARG A 157 3.58 -22.52 -19.40
N VAL A 158 4.55 -21.83 -18.80
CA VAL A 158 4.39 -20.51 -18.23
C VAL A 158 5.16 -19.46 -19.03
N THR A 159 4.48 -18.36 -19.29
CA THR A 159 5.06 -17.12 -19.78
C THR A 159 4.91 -16.07 -18.69
N LEU A 160 6.01 -15.51 -18.16
CA LEU A 160 5.92 -14.34 -17.30
C LEU A 160 5.65 -13.10 -18.15
N CYS A 161 4.75 -12.24 -17.68
CA CYS A 161 4.49 -10.93 -18.26
C CYS A 161 4.41 -9.89 -17.14
N GLY A 162 4.30 -8.60 -17.46
CA GLY A 162 4.32 -7.52 -16.47
C GLY A 162 5.61 -6.72 -16.48
N ARG A 163 5.59 -5.55 -15.83
CA ARG A 163 6.72 -4.60 -15.83
C ARG A 163 7.99 -5.19 -15.18
N PHE A 164 7.83 -5.94 -14.10
CA PHE A 164 8.96 -6.54 -13.40
C PHE A 164 9.56 -7.68 -14.21
N ALA A 165 8.69 -8.53 -14.79
CA ALA A 165 9.11 -9.62 -15.67
C ALA A 165 9.88 -9.12 -16.90
N ALA A 166 9.42 -8.02 -17.51
CA ALA A 166 10.09 -7.39 -18.64
C ALA A 166 11.48 -6.87 -18.26
N ALA A 167 11.58 -6.12 -17.16
CA ALA A 167 12.84 -5.53 -16.70
C ALA A 167 13.91 -6.57 -16.31
N HIS A 168 13.49 -7.75 -15.82
CA HIS A 168 14.39 -8.80 -15.34
C HIS A 168 14.35 -10.07 -16.20
N ALA A 169 13.88 -9.97 -17.45
CA ALA A 169 13.67 -11.14 -18.30
C ALA A 169 14.92 -12.05 -18.41
N PRO A 170 16.14 -11.53 -18.66
CA PRO A 170 17.34 -12.37 -18.75
C PRO A 170 17.64 -13.14 -17.47
N ALA A 171 17.48 -12.51 -16.30
CA ALA A 171 17.71 -13.15 -15.01
C ALA A 171 16.66 -14.22 -14.73
N LEU A 172 15.38 -13.90 -14.92
CA LEU A 172 14.24 -14.80 -14.66
C LEU A 172 14.32 -16.10 -15.48
N VAL A 173 14.67 -16.02 -16.77
CA VAL A 173 14.82 -17.22 -17.61
C VAL A 173 16.08 -18.02 -17.29
N ALA A 174 17.10 -17.37 -16.70
CA ALA A 174 18.36 -18.00 -16.35
C ALA A 174 18.31 -18.75 -15.00
N ILE A 175 17.25 -18.58 -14.20
CA ILE A 175 17.11 -19.21 -12.88
C ILE A 175 17.27 -20.74 -13.00
N PRO A 176 18.26 -21.36 -12.31
CA PRO A 176 18.54 -22.80 -12.43
C PRO A 176 17.32 -23.69 -12.18
N GLY A 177 16.48 -23.33 -11.21
CA GLY A 177 15.27 -24.08 -10.86
C GLY A 177 14.17 -24.11 -11.95
N PHE A 178 14.29 -23.31 -13.01
CA PHE A 178 13.34 -23.23 -14.12
C PHE A 178 13.92 -23.68 -15.47
N ARG A 179 15.19 -24.12 -15.50
CA ARG A 179 15.85 -24.62 -16.71
C ARG A 179 15.34 -26.01 -17.08
N VAL A 180 14.41 -26.06 -18.01
CA VAL A 180 13.88 -27.29 -18.62
C VAL A 180 13.77 -27.13 -20.14
N ARG A 181 13.61 -28.23 -20.88
CA ARG A 181 13.39 -28.16 -22.34
C ARG A 181 12.12 -27.36 -22.63
N GLY A 182 12.27 -26.28 -23.40
CA GLY A 182 11.17 -25.35 -23.72
C GLY A 182 10.73 -24.45 -22.56
N GLY A 183 11.57 -24.28 -21.52
CA GLY A 183 11.25 -23.72 -20.20
C GLY A 183 10.65 -22.31 -20.12
N LEU A 184 10.88 -21.65 -18.98
CA LEU A 184 10.23 -20.38 -18.68
C LEU A 184 10.52 -19.33 -19.76
N THR A 185 9.47 -18.65 -20.22
CA THR A 185 9.60 -17.52 -21.15
C THR A 185 9.10 -16.24 -20.52
N CYS A 186 9.61 -15.09 -20.98
CA CYS A 186 9.14 -13.77 -20.58
C CYS A 186 8.61 -13.02 -21.81
N ARG A 187 7.57 -12.20 -21.63
CA ARG A 187 7.11 -11.24 -22.62
C ARG A 187 7.06 -9.84 -22.03
N ASP A 188 7.57 -8.88 -22.81
CA ASP A 188 7.42 -7.47 -22.54
C ASP A 188 6.00 -6.99 -22.88
N TRP A 189 5.08 -7.35 -22.00
CA TRP A 189 3.68 -6.98 -22.09
C TRP A 189 3.11 -6.92 -20.68
N SER A 190 2.42 -5.83 -20.33
CA SER A 190 1.66 -5.75 -19.08
C SER A 190 0.23 -5.32 -19.38
N PRO A 191 -0.79 -6.10 -18.96
CA PRO A 191 -2.19 -5.80 -19.24
C PRO A 191 -2.64 -4.51 -18.54
N PRO A 192 -3.61 -3.78 -19.12
CA PRO A 192 -4.16 -2.59 -18.50
C PRO A 192 -4.94 -2.94 -17.23
N ARG A 193 -5.04 -1.96 -16.33
CA ARG A 193 -5.77 -2.06 -15.06
C ARG A 193 -6.86 -1.03 -14.99
N VAL A 194 -7.97 -1.39 -14.35
CA VAL A 194 -9.03 -0.45 -13.97
C VAL A 194 -9.27 -0.57 -12.48
N VAL A 195 -9.74 0.50 -11.85
CA VAL A 195 -10.16 0.45 -10.45
C VAL A 195 -11.41 -0.41 -10.34
N ARG A 196 -11.42 -1.35 -9.39
CA ARG A 196 -12.57 -2.23 -9.17
C ARG A 196 -13.81 -1.42 -8.80
N ALA A 197 -14.96 -1.85 -9.32
CA ALA A 197 -16.24 -1.15 -9.17
C ALA A 197 -16.56 -0.68 -7.73
N PRO A 198 -16.34 -1.47 -6.65
CA PRO A 198 -16.65 -1.01 -5.30
C PRO A 198 -15.79 0.17 -4.79
N TRP A 199 -14.63 0.40 -5.40
CA TRP A 199 -13.66 1.43 -4.98
C TRP A 199 -13.69 2.69 -5.83
N ARG A 200 -14.59 2.77 -6.82
CA ARG A 200 -14.64 3.89 -7.78
C ARG A 200 -16.05 4.47 -7.91
N PRO A 201 -16.17 5.67 -8.50
CA PRO A 201 -17.44 6.17 -9.01
C PRO A 201 -18.06 5.21 -10.05
N ALA A 202 -19.32 5.47 -10.43
CA ALA A 202 -20.06 4.61 -11.36
C ALA A 202 -19.33 4.37 -12.70
N GLU A 203 -18.64 5.37 -13.25
CA GLU A 203 -17.90 5.26 -14.50
C GLU A 203 -16.58 4.47 -14.34
N PRO A 204 -16.14 3.69 -15.36
CA PRO A 204 -14.85 3.01 -15.33
C PRO A 204 -13.67 3.97 -15.24
N VAL A 205 -12.77 3.72 -14.28
CA VAL A 205 -11.57 4.53 -14.05
C VAL A 205 -10.34 3.69 -14.36
N ALA A 206 -9.56 4.08 -15.37
CA ALA A 206 -8.28 3.44 -15.67
C ALA A 206 -7.24 3.75 -14.58
N TRP A 207 -6.49 2.75 -14.14
CA TRP A 207 -5.39 2.94 -13.19
C TRP A 207 -4.07 3.09 -13.94
N ILE A 208 -3.37 4.21 -13.70
CA ILE A 208 -2.13 4.56 -14.38
C ILE A 208 -1.00 4.68 -13.35
N ASP A 209 0.05 3.88 -13.55
CA ASP A 209 1.26 3.88 -12.72
C ASP A 209 2.53 3.70 -13.57
N GLY A 210 3.69 3.84 -12.94
CA GLY A 210 4.99 3.58 -13.55
C GLY A 210 5.30 4.52 -14.71
N THR A 211 5.38 4.00 -15.93
CA THR A 211 5.67 4.74 -17.18
C THR A 211 4.45 4.87 -18.11
N ARG A 212 3.29 4.34 -17.73
CA ARG A 212 2.07 4.40 -18.56
C ARG A 212 1.53 5.81 -18.66
N LEU A 213 0.95 6.15 -19.80
CA LEU A 213 0.26 7.42 -20.02
C LEU A 213 -1.26 7.23 -19.93
N PRO A 214 -2.01 8.26 -19.49
CA PRO A 214 -3.46 8.25 -19.62
C PRO A 214 -3.87 8.03 -21.07
N ARG A 215 -4.91 7.23 -21.30
CA ARG A 215 -5.50 7.04 -22.64
C ARG A 215 -6.07 8.35 -23.16
N ALA A 216 -6.21 8.47 -24.48
CA ALA A 216 -6.80 9.64 -25.14
C ALA A 216 -8.22 9.99 -24.64
N SER A 217 -8.99 8.99 -24.20
CA SER A 217 -10.36 9.14 -23.69
C SER A 217 -10.59 8.34 -22.40
N GLY A 218 -11.70 8.64 -21.69
CA GLY A 218 -12.13 7.98 -20.46
C GLY A 218 -11.55 8.56 -19.16
N ALA A 219 -12.17 8.25 -18.03
CA ALA A 219 -11.67 8.64 -16.72
C ALA A 219 -10.43 7.84 -16.31
N TRP A 220 -9.54 8.45 -15.55
CA TRP A 220 -8.35 7.79 -15.02
C TRP A 220 -7.99 8.28 -13.62
N ALA A 221 -7.24 7.47 -12.88
CA ALA A 221 -6.58 7.83 -11.64
C ALA A 221 -5.15 7.29 -11.69
N GLY A 222 -4.23 7.89 -10.93
CA GLY A 222 -2.85 7.42 -11.01
C GLY A 222 -1.95 7.77 -9.84
N TRP A 223 -0.83 7.04 -9.84
CA TRP A 223 0.32 7.24 -8.97
C TRP A 223 1.55 7.48 -9.85
N LEU A 224 2.02 8.72 -9.90
CA LEU A 224 2.97 9.20 -10.90
C LEU A 224 4.07 10.05 -10.26
N ASP A 225 5.24 10.06 -10.87
CA ASP A 225 6.32 10.97 -10.53
C ASP A 225 5.97 12.45 -10.88
N ALA A 226 6.49 13.40 -10.10
CA ALA A 226 6.23 14.83 -10.29
C ALA A 226 6.57 15.36 -11.70
N GLY A 227 7.71 14.94 -12.27
CA GLY A 227 8.08 15.34 -13.63
C GLY A 227 7.09 14.83 -14.67
N ARG A 228 6.60 13.59 -14.49
CA ARG A 228 5.57 13.02 -15.37
C ARG A 228 4.25 13.76 -15.26
N VAL A 229 3.85 14.14 -14.05
CA VAL A 229 2.61 14.89 -13.82
C VAL A 229 2.68 16.27 -14.46
N ALA A 230 3.80 16.98 -14.30
CA ALA A 230 4.01 18.30 -14.92
C ALA A 230 3.97 18.24 -16.46
N ALA A 231 4.35 17.11 -17.05
CA ALA A 231 4.30 16.90 -18.51
C ALA A 231 2.92 16.50 -19.05
N LEU A 232 1.91 16.28 -18.20
CA LEU A 232 0.56 15.92 -18.66
C LEU A 232 -0.14 17.12 -19.29
N LEU A 233 -0.83 16.86 -20.41
CA LEU A 233 -1.68 17.86 -21.04
C LEU A 233 -2.89 18.21 -20.13
N PRO A 234 -3.36 19.46 -20.12
CA PRO A 234 -4.56 19.85 -19.38
C PRO A 234 -5.80 19.00 -19.71
N SER A 235 -5.95 18.58 -20.98
CA SER A 235 -7.03 17.68 -21.42
C SER A 235 -6.96 16.26 -20.87
N ALA A 236 -5.77 15.82 -20.42
CA ALA A 236 -5.62 14.58 -19.68
C ALA A 236 -5.99 14.82 -18.20
N LEU A 237 -5.50 15.90 -17.60
CA LEU A 237 -5.77 16.26 -16.20
C LEU A 237 -7.26 16.48 -15.92
N SER A 238 -8.01 17.08 -16.85
CA SER A 238 -9.46 17.31 -16.73
C SER A 238 -10.31 16.03 -16.70
N ARG A 239 -9.71 14.87 -16.97
CA ARG A 239 -10.35 13.54 -16.85
C ARG A 239 -9.82 12.73 -15.67
N CYS A 240 -8.92 13.30 -14.89
CA CYS A 240 -8.41 12.67 -13.69
C CYS A 240 -9.51 12.60 -12.62
N ARG A 241 -9.52 11.52 -11.85
CA ARG A 241 -10.44 11.29 -10.70
C ARG A 241 -9.72 11.16 -9.38
N GLY A 242 -8.40 11.09 -9.41
CA GLY A 242 -7.56 10.98 -8.22
C GLY A 242 -6.10 10.84 -8.62
N LEU A 243 -5.24 11.62 -7.98
CA LEU A 243 -3.83 11.68 -8.32
C LEU A 243 -2.97 11.65 -7.06
N THR A 244 -2.06 10.68 -7.00
CA THR A 244 -0.94 10.70 -6.06
C THR A 244 0.36 11.01 -6.79
N VAL A 245 1.04 12.07 -6.37
CA VAL A 245 2.30 12.54 -6.94
C VAL A 245 3.47 12.11 -6.06
N THR A 246 4.46 11.43 -6.63
CA THR A 246 5.68 11.06 -5.92
C THR A 246 6.70 12.18 -6.05
N VAL A 247 7.26 12.61 -4.93
CA VAL A 247 8.28 13.67 -4.85
C VAL A 247 9.44 13.23 -3.96
N THR A 248 10.64 13.72 -4.23
CA THR A 248 11.82 13.58 -3.36
C THR A 248 12.10 14.84 -2.54
N GLY A 249 11.59 16.00 -3.01
CA GLY A 249 11.66 17.29 -2.32
C GLY A 249 10.46 18.15 -2.66
N PHE A 250 10.08 19.05 -1.75
CA PHE A 250 8.89 19.90 -1.91
C PHE A 250 9.07 21.26 -1.24
N ASP A 251 9.36 22.29 -2.05
CA ASP A 251 9.36 23.69 -1.61
C ASP A 251 8.05 24.42 -1.94
N GLY A 252 7.12 23.73 -2.59
CA GLY A 252 5.83 24.22 -3.04
C GLY A 252 5.51 23.69 -4.43
N LEU A 253 4.31 23.99 -4.93
CA LEU A 253 3.89 23.51 -6.25
C LEU A 253 4.80 24.01 -7.38
N ALA A 254 5.43 25.18 -7.26
CA ALA A 254 6.35 25.71 -8.28
C ALA A 254 7.71 24.98 -8.31
N ALA A 255 8.03 24.22 -7.26
CA ALA A 255 9.35 23.65 -7.01
C ALA A 255 9.23 22.30 -6.29
N ALA A 256 8.60 21.33 -6.97
CA ALA A 256 8.64 19.93 -6.56
C ALA A 256 9.82 19.23 -7.23
N THR A 257 10.43 18.26 -6.56
CA THR A 257 11.54 17.47 -7.13
C THR A 257 11.06 16.05 -7.38
N GLY A 258 11.25 15.55 -8.60
CA GLY A 258 10.92 14.18 -9.01
C GLY A 258 11.92 13.14 -8.50
N LEU A 259 11.65 11.88 -8.83
CA LEU A 259 12.49 10.71 -8.48
C LEU A 259 13.86 10.74 -9.15
N ASP A 260 14.01 11.44 -10.27
CA ASP A 260 15.27 11.61 -11.00
C ASP A 260 16.05 12.88 -10.58
N GLY A 261 15.53 13.64 -9.61
CA GLY A 261 16.11 14.90 -9.14
C GLY A 261 15.78 16.11 -10.01
N ALA A 262 14.99 15.95 -11.07
CA ALA A 262 14.51 17.06 -11.88
C ALA A 262 13.46 17.87 -11.10
N ARG A 263 13.53 19.20 -11.24
CA ARG A 263 12.48 20.09 -10.72
C ARG A 263 11.29 20.10 -11.67
N ALA A 264 10.10 20.08 -11.09
CA ALA A 264 8.81 20.09 -11.77
C ALA A 264 7.94 21.23 -11.24
N ASP A 265 7.31 21.97 -12.15
CA ASP A 265 6.27 22.95 -11.83
C ASP A 265 4.89 22.29 -11.88
N LEU A 266 4.30 22.11 -10.71
CA LEU A 266 2.99 21.51 -10.49
C LEU A 266 1.89 22.56 -10.28
N ARG A 267 2.18 23.87 -10.36
CA ARG A 267 1.15 24.92 -10.21
C ARG A 267 -0.03 24.76 -11.17
N PRO A 268 0.16 24.36 -12.45
CA PRO A 268 -0.98 24.18 -13.35
C PRO A 268 -1.87 22.98 -13.00
N VAL A 269 -1.39 22.07 -12.15
CA VAL A 269 -2.06 20.78 -11.92
C VAL A 269 -3.38 20.94 -11.17
N PRO A 270 -3.46 21.58 -9.98
CA PRO A 270 -4.72 21.75 -9.28
C PRO A 270 -5.81 22.42 -10.12
N ASP A 271 -5.45 23.43 -10.90
CA ASP A 271 -6.39 24.20 -11.74
C ASP A 271 -6.92 23.40 -12.93
N ALA A 272 -6.14 22.42 -13.42
CA ALA A 272 -6.55 21.55 -14.52
C ALA A 272 -7.33 20.30 -14.06
N LEU A 273 -7.32 19.99 -12.77
CA LEU A 273 -8.09 18.87 -12.20
C LEU A 273 -9.56 19.26 -12.05
N PRO A 274 -10.50 18.31 -12.25
CA PRO A 274 -11.91 18.54 -11.92
C PRO A 274 -12.09 18.89 -10.45
N GLU A 275 -13.09 19.73 -10.16
CA GLU A 275 -13.43 20.10 -8.78
C GLU A 275 -13.67 18.86 -7.91
N GLY A 276 -13.10 18.87 -6.70
CA GLY A 276 -13.21 17.76 -5.75
C GLY A 276 -12.30 16.57 -6.04
N THR A 277 -11.49 16.59 -7.12
CA THR A 277 -10.51 15.53 -7.40
C THR A 277 -9.46 15.47 -6.30
N PRO A 278 -9.28 14.30 -5.63
CA PRO A 278 -8.25 14.17 -4.62
C PRO A 278 -6.84 14.30 -5.21
N LEU A 279 -6.05 15.18 -4.62
CA LEU A 279 -4.62 15.34 -4.88
C LEU A 279 -3.83 14.96 -3.63
N ALA A 280 -2.87 14.06 -3.80
CA ALA A 280 -2.03 13.59 -2.71
C ALA A 280 -0.56 13.55 -3.12
N PHE A 281 0.33 13.60 -2.14
CA PHE A 281 1.77 13.53 -2.34
C PHE A 281 2.38 12.39 -1.54
N GLU A 282 3.20 11.55 -2.17
CA GLU A 282 4.08 10.60 -1.49
C GLU A 282 5.49 11.18 -1.48
N LEU A 283 6.05 11.41 -0.29
CA LEU A 283 7.42 11.88 -0.15
C LEU A 283 8.37 10.68 -0.07
N VAL A 284 9.47 10.78 -0.81
CA VAL A 284 10.52 9.76 -0.89
C VAL A 284 11.79 10.31 -0.26
N ALA A 285 12.07 9.90 0.98
CA ALA A 285 13.12 10.45 1.83
C ALA A 285 14.49 9.84 1.56
N GLY A 286 15.55 10.65 1.68
CA GLY A 286 16.94 10.21 1.49
C GLY A 286 17.37 10.11 0.03
N ALA A 287 16.72 10.87 -0.86
CA ALA A 287 17.24 11.05 -2.21
C ALA A 287 18.60 11.77 -2.18
N PRO A 288 19.46 11.62 -3.21
CA PRO A 288 20.77 12.26 -3.24
C PRO A 288 20.73 13.76 -2.95
N GLY A 289 21.58 14.23 -2.03
CA GLY A 289 21.65 15.65 -1.66
C GLY A 289 20.46 16.19 -0.85
N MET A 290 19.55 15.31 -0.41
CA MET A 290 18.43 15.66 0.46
C MET A 290 18.75 15.27 1.91
N ALA A 291 19.27 16.24 2.66
CA ALA A 291 19.53 16.11 4.09
C ALA A 291 18.24 16.10 4.92
N GLU A 292 18.36 15.75 6.21
CA GLU A 292 17.25 15.65 7.15
C GLU A 292 16.40 16.92 7.22
N ASP A 293 17.03 18.10 7.30
CA ASP A 293 16.32 19.39 7.37
C ASP A 293 15.44 19.64 6.13
N ALA A 294 15.94 19.30 4.95
CA ALA A 294 15.20 19.46 3.69
C ALA A 294 13.98 18.53 3.64
N VAL A 295 14.15 17.27 4.06
CA VAL A 295 13.05 16.30 4.12
C VAL A 295 12.02 16.70 5.17
N THR A 296 12.46 17.17 6.34
CA THR A 296 11.58 17.66 7.42
C THR A 296 10.76 18.87 6.96
N ALA A 297 11.41 19.85 6.33
CA ALA A 297 10.71 21.02 5.79
C ALA A 297 9.69 20.64 4.70
N ALA A 298 10.02 19.68 3.83
CA ALA A 298 9.08 19.15 2.84
C ALA A 298 7.88 18.44 3.50
N LEU A 299 8.12 17.64 4.54
CA LEU A 299 7.07 16.97 5.31
C LEU A 299 6.11 17.97 5.95
N ASP A 300 6.62 18.99 6.63
CA ASP A 300 5.80 19.99 7.31
C ASP A 300 4.91 20.75 6.32
N ARG A 301 5.45 21.12 5.15
CA ARG A 301 4.68 21.77 4.07
C ARG A 301 3.61 20.85 3.49
N LEU A 302 3.93 19.59 3.24
CA LEU A 302 2.99 18.62 2.70
C LEU A 302 1.88 18.28 3.70
N ALA A 303 2.22 18.18 4.99
CA ALA A 303 1.28 17.92 6.08
C ALA A 303 0.36 19.12 6.36
N GLY A 304 0.86 20.35 6.20
CA GLY A 304 0.07 21.59 6.37
C GLY A 304 -0.78 21.99 5.15
N GLY A 305 -0.69 21.27 4.04
CA GLY A 305 -1.42 21.59 2.80
C GLY A 305 -2.93 21.44 2.95
N ARG A 306 -3.69 22.47 2.56
CA ARG A 306 -5.18 22.44 2.58
C ARG A 306 -5.81 21.91 1.29
N ALA A 307 -5.10 22.02 0.16
CA ALA A 307 -5.57 21.62 -1.17
C ALA A 307 -5.12 20.22 -1.59
N TRP A 308 -4.25 19.58 -0.80
CA TRP A 308 -3.75 18.23 -1.02
C TRP A 308 -3.53 17.52 0.32
N ARG A 309 -3.25 16.22 0.27
CA ARG A 309 -2.88 15.44 1.45
C ARG A 309 -1.49 14.83 1.30
N LEU A 310 -0.80 14.61 2.42
CA LEU A 310 0.33 13.69 2.47
C LEU A 310 -0.21 12.25 2.42
N ALA A 311 0.11 11.51 1.36
CA ALA A 311 -0.26 10.10 1.21
C ALA A 311 0.64 9.20 2.05
N GLY A 312 1.95 9.41 1.98
CA GLY A 312 2.91 8.52 2.61
C GLY A 312 4.32 9.04 2.55
N LEU A 313 5.19 8.32 3.24
CA LEU A 313 6.60 8.56 3.33
C LEU A 313 7.32 7.21 3.16
N ARG A 314 8.31 7.15 2.27
CA ARG A 314 9.13 5.94 2.08
C ARG A 314 10.58 6.27 1.81
N PRO A 315 11.51 5.34 2.05
CA PRO A 315 12.91 5.53 1.66
C PRO A 315 13.07 5.65 0.15
N TYR A 316 14.00 6.50 -0.27
CA TYR A 316 14.51 6.57 -1.63
C TYR A 316 15.31 5.33 -1.96
N ARG A 317 15.17 4.88 -3.20
CA ARG A 317 15.90 3.74 -3.75
C ARG A 317 16.29 4.09 -5.18
N MET A 318 17.60 4.13 -5.46
CA MET A 318 18.11 4.45 -6.78
C MET A 318 17.87 3.27 -7.74
N PRO A 319 17.14 3.45 -8.86
CA PRO A 319 16.92 2.38 -9.83
C PRO A 319 18.21 1.90 -10.48
N VAL A 320 18.32 0.58 -10.71
CA VAL A 320 19.35 0.01 -11.60
C VAL A 320 19.23 0.68 -12.96
N GLY A 321 20.37 1.10 -13.52
CA GLY A 321 20.42 1.78 -14.81
C GLY A 321 20.14 3.29 -14.75
N ALA A 322 19.87 3.85 -13.57
CA ALA A 322 19.97 5.31 -13.39
C ALA A 322 21.38 5.76 -13.78
N THR A 323 21.50 6.79 -14.61
CA THR A 323 22.81 7.32 -15.04
C THR A 323 23.20 8.58 -14.27
N CYS A 324 22.22 9.28 -13.69
CA CYS A 324 22.40 10.41 -12.79
C CYS A 324 21.13 10.64 -11.96
N TRP A 325 21.27 11.44 -10.90
CA TRP A 325 20.16 12.07 -10.18
C TRP A 325 20.46 13.57 -10.10
N GLY A 326 19.71 14.36 -10.86
CA GLY A 326 19.98 15.77 -11.09
C GLY A 326 21.46 16.09 -11.39
N ALA A 327 21.92 17.25 -10.92
CA ALA A 327 23.34 17.63 -10.98
C ALA A 327 24.17 17.08 -9.80
N ALA A 328 23.52 16.49 -8.79
CA ALA A 328 24.13 16.12 -7.50
C ALA A 328 24.86 14.76 -7.54
N CYS A 329 24.40 13.81 -8.36
CA CYS A 329 25.11 12.56 -8.61
C CYS A 329 25.88 12.63 -9.93
N ARG A 330 27.09 13.22 -9.91
CA ARG A 330 28.07 13.04 -11.00
C ARG A 330 28.96 11.85 -10.68
N GLY A 331 28.53 10.67 -11.10
CA GLY A 331 29.26 9.42 -10.95
C GLY A 331 28.35 8.27 -11.34
N ALA A 332 28.88 7.28 -12.08
CA ALA A 332 28.10 6.08 -12.39
C ALA A 332 27.68 5.43 -11.07
N PRO A 333 26.38 5.19 -10.82
CA PRO A 333 25.97 4.48 -9.63
C PRO A 333 26.67 3.12 -9.57
N ALA A 334 26.88 2.63 -8.35
CA ALA A 334 27.55 1.36 -8.13
C ALA A 334 26.90 0.27 -9.00
N ARG A 335 27.73 -0.64 -9.53
CA ARG A 335 27.20 -1.83 -10.20
C ARG A 335 26.34 -2.60 -9.21
N PRO A 336 25.22 -3.20 -9.65
CA PRO A 336 24.47 -4.11 -8.82
C PRO A 336 25.40 -5.20 -8.28
N ASP A 337 25.20 -5.58 -7.02
CA ASP A 337 25.86 -6.75 -6.46
C ASP A 337 25.57 -7.96 -7.37
N PRO A 338 26.59 -8.67 -7.89
CA PRO A 338 26.38 -9.83 -8.77
C PRO A 338 25.58 -10.96 -8.10
N ASP A 339 25.55 -11.01 -6.76
CA ASP A 339 24.76 -11.99 -6.01
C ASP A 339 23.27 -11.61 -5.92
N LEU A 340 22.88 -10.44 -6.42
CA LEU A 340 21.51 -9.94 -6.50
C LEU A 340 21.03 -9.93 -7.97
N ASP A 341 20.78 -11.11 -8.51
CA ASP A 341 20.38 -11.31 -9.92
C ASP A 341 19.01 -10.69 -10.28
N LEU A 342 18.21 -10.32 -9.29
CA LEU A 342 16.94 -9.59 -9.45
C LEU A 342 17.03 -8.17 -8.84
N ALA A 343 18.23 -7.58 -8.81
CA ALA A 343 18.43 -6.23 -8.30
C ALA A 343 17.56 -5.22 -9.05
N ARG A 344 16.78 -4.46 -8.27
CA ARG A 344 15.97 -3.33 -8.74
C ARG A 344 16.61 -2.00 -8.35
N TRP A 345 17.39 -2.02 -7.28
CA TRP A 345 18.06 -0.85 -6.73
C TRP A 345 19.57 -1.05 -6.64
N VAL A 346 20.30 0.05 -6.70
CA VAL A 346 21.74 0.10 -6.48
C VAL A 346 22.07 0.99 -5.28
N PRO A 347 23.13 0.66 -4.52
CA PRO A 347 23.65 1.59 -3.54
C PRO A 347 24.19 2.84 -4.24
N PHE A 348 24.13 3.97 -3.55
CA PHE A 348 24.66 5.24 -4.01
C PHE A 348 25.25 5.98 -2.83
N ASP A 349 26.22 6.84 -3.13
CA ASP A 349 26.80 7.78 -2.18
C ASP A 349 26.86 9.15 -2.87
N ALA A 350 26.40 10.18 -2.17
CA ALA A 350 26.39 11.55 -2.66
C ALA A 350 26.45 12.54 -1.49
N PRO A 351 27.16 13.67 -1.63
CA PRO A 351 27.23 14.68 -0.58
C PRO A 351 25.85 15.16 -0.13
N GLY A 352 25.67 15.32 1.18
CA GLY A 352 24.40 15.80 1.76
C GLY A 352 23.25 14.78 1.70
N THR A 353 23.55 13.49 1.53
CA THR A 353 22.56 12.41 1.55
C THR A 353 22.56 11.73 2.93
N MET A 354 21.38 11.47 3.47
CA MET A 354 21.21 10.64 4.66
C MET A 354 21.55 9.16 4.37
N THR A 355 22.15 8.50 5.35
CA THR A 355 22.30 7.04 5.39
C THR A 355 20.93 6.34 5.48
N PRO A 356 20.83 5.05 5.07
CA PRO A 356 19.59 4.28 5.23
C PRO A 356 19.06 4.24 6.66
N GLU A 357 19.94 4.20 7.65
CA GLU A 357 19.63 4.19 9.08
C GLU A 357 19.02 5.53 9.52
N GLU A 358 19.63 6.66 9.12
CA GLU A 358 19.12 8.01 9.38
C GLU A 358 17.74 8.21 8.73
N VAL A 359 17.56 7.78 7.48
CA VAL A 359 16.26 7.82 6.80
C VAL A 359 15.22 7.01 7.59
N SER A 360 15.58 5.81 8.03
CA SER A 360 14.66 4.95 8.79
C SER A 360 14.27 5.58 10.14
N ALA A 361 15.24 6.17 10.84
CA ALA A 361 15.01 6.87 12.10
C ALA A 361 14.12 8.12 11.91
N LEU A 362 14.37 8.93 10.88
CA LEU A 362 13.55 10.10 10.54
C LEU A 362 12.10 9.71 10.24
N ILE A 363 11.90 8.68 9.42
CA ILE A 363 10.56 8.18 9.08
C ILE A 363 9.83 7.71 10.34
N ALA A 364 10.49 6.94 11.20
CA ALA A 364 9.92 6.45 12.45
C ALA A 364 9.53 7.60 13.39
N ALA A 365 10.46 8.54 13.63
CA ALA A 365 10.22 9.71 14.49
C ALA A 365 9.06 10.59 13.97
N TRP A 366 8.97 10.79 12.65
CA TRP A 366 7.88 11.54 12.07
C TRP A 366 6.53 10.81 12.19
N LEU A 367 6.50 9.50 11.92
CA LEU A 367 5.29 8.69 12.11
C LEU A 367 4.83 8.72 13.58
N ASP A 368 5.73 8.62 14.54
CA ASP A 368 5.36 8.67 15.97
C ASP A 368 4.73 10.00 16.37
N ARG A 369 5.24 11.12 15.82
CA ARG A 369 4.69 12.46 16.08
C ARG A 369 3.36 12.72 15.36
N HIS A 370 3.20 12.24 14.12
CA HIS A 370 2.12 12.69 13.24
C HIS A 370 1.07 11.61 12.91
N ALA A 371 1.32 10.32 13.13
CA ALA A 371 0.39 9.25 12.75
C ALA A 371 -0.97 9.35 13.46
N ALA A 372 -1.04 10.00 14.62
CA ALA A 372 -2.30 10.28 15.31
C ALA A 372 -3.20 11.25 14.54
N HIS A 373 -2.62 12.13 13.72
CA HIS A 373 -3.32 13.21 13.02
C HIS A 373 -3.32 13.07 11.49
N ALA A 374 -2.27 12.48 10.92
CA ALA A 374 -2.13 12.24 9.49
C ALA A 374 -2.87 10.96 9.07
N ASP A 375 -3.55 11.00 7.92
CA ASP A 375 -4.23 9.84 7.34
C ASP A 375 -3.43 9.27 6.16
N LEU A 376 -2.42 8.48 6.51
CA LEU A 376 -1.39 8.00 5.57
C LEU A 376 -1.81 6.69 4.91
N PHE A 377 -2.16 6.73 3.64
CA PHE A 377 -2.42 5.53 2.84
C PHE A 377 -1.31 5.33 1.83
N PRO A 378 -0.87 4.09 1.59
CA PRO A 378 0.03 3.81 0.48
C PRO A 378 -0.51 4.41 -0.81
N GLY A 379 0.21 5.38 -1.36
CA GLY A 379 -0.18 6.08 -2.59
C GLY A 379 -0.32 5.14 -3.79
N ARG A 380 0.33 3.98 -3.71
CA ARG A 380 0.30 2.91 -4.70
C ARG A 380 -1.00 2.11 -4.77
N LEU A 381 -1.93 2.27 -3.82
CA LEU A 381 -3.26 1.67 -3.91
C LEU A 381 -4.22 2.60 -4.65
N ALA A 382 -4.84 2.13 -5.72
CA ALA A 382 -5.71 2.94 -6.56
C ALA A 382 -6.90 3.53 -5.79
N ALA A 383 -7.51 2.77 -4.88
CA ALA A 383 -8.57 3.30 -4.03
C ALA A 383 -8.09 4.48 -3.17
N ALA A 384 -6.86 4.45 -2.67
CA ALA A 384 -6.33 5.54 -1.86
C ALA A 384 -6.22 6.84 -2.69
N ALA A 385 -5.83 6.75 -3.96
CA ALA A 385 -5.78 7.91 -4.84
C ALA A 385 -7.17 8.54 -5.10
N LEU A 386 -8.24 7.75 -5.03
CA LEU A 386 -9.62 8.19 -5.23
C LEU A 386 -10.31 8.66 -3.95
N MET A 387 -9.71 8.45 -2.77
CA MET A 387 -10.31 8.82 -1.50
C MET A 387 -10.13 10.32 -1.23
N PRO A 388 -11.23 11.04 -0.89
CA PRO A 388 -11.12 12.43 -0.47
C PRO A 388 -10.39 12.54 0.88
N ALA A 389 -9.84 13.72 1.16
CA ALA A 389 -9.30 14.02 2.48
C ALA A 389 -10.42 13.92 3.55
N PRO A 390 -10.16 13.27 4.70
CA PRO A 390 -11.13 13.23 5.80
C PRO A 390 -11.48 14.63 6.29
N GLY A 391 -12.74 14.87 6.68
CA GLY A 391 -13.09 16.03 7.52
C GLY A 391 -13.97 17.13 6.90
N ARG A 392 -14.44 16.99 5.64
CA ARG A 392 -15.45 17.93 5.10
C ARG A 392 -16.87 17.46 5.48
N GLY A 393 -17.40 17.93 6.62
CA GLY A 393 -18.86 17.96 6.85
C GLY A 393 -19.49 17.26 8.07
N GLY A 394 -18.75 16.64 9.00
CA GLY A 394 -19.32 15.96 10.20
C GLY A 394 -19.09 16.67 11.55
N PRO A 395 -19.76 16.26 12.66
CA PRO A 395 -19.53 16.84 13.99
C PRO A 395 -18.04 16.83 14.40
N ASP A 396 -17.62 17.79 15.22
CA ASP A 396 -16.27 17.85 15.78
C ASP A 396 -16.37 17.81 17.32
N PRO A 397 -15.73 16.84 18.00
CA PRO A 397 -14.95 15.73 17.46
C PRO A 397 -15.83 14.62 16.85
N TYR A 398 -15.25 13.76 16.02
CA TYR A 398 -15.92 12.59 15.43
C TYR A 398 -15.19 11.28 15.72
N TRP A 399 -15.96 10.18 15.72
CA TRP A 399 -15.41 8.82 15.82
C TRP A 399 -14.73 8.43 14.51
N ASP A 400 -13.47 7.96 14.60
CA ASP A 400 -12.71 7.54 13.44
C ASP A 400 -13.34 6.28 12.80
N PRO A 401 -13.68 6.27 11.51
CA PRO A 401 -14.22 5.07 10.85
C PRO A 401 -13.31 3.85 10.95
N ALA A 402 -12.00 4.02 11.12
CA ALA A 402 -11.03 2.94 11.32
C ALA A 402 -10.94 2.47 12.79
N ALA A 403 -11.75 3.02 13.69
CA ALA A 403 -11.79 2.64 15.09
C ALA A 403 -13.02 1.81 15.46
N GLN A 404 -12.86 0.92 16.45
CA GLN A 404 -13.90 0.02 16.95
C GLN A 404 -13.80 -0.15 18.47
N VAL A 405 -14.95 -0.37 19.11
CA VAL A 405 -15.01 -0.83 20.51
C VAL A 405 -15.12 -2.36 20.49
N VAL A 406 -14.17 -3.05 21.12
CA VAL A 406 -14.01 -4.50 21.04
C VAL A 406 -13.86 -5.10 22.44
N GLU A 407 -14.54 -6.20 22.69
CA GLU A 407 -14.36 -6.99 23.90
C GLU A 407 -13.24 -8.04 23.74
N ALA A 408 -12.29 -8.05 24.67
CA ALA A 408 -11.37 -9.14 24.90
C ALA A 408 -11.98 -10.13 25.90
N ARG A 409 -12.11 -11.40 25.48
CA ARG A 409 -12.70 -12.47 26.29
C ARG A 409 -11.70 -13.17 27.23
N GLY A 410 -10.41 -13.07 26.93
CA GLY A 410 -9.31 -13.62 27.74
C GLY A 410 -8.43 -12.49 28.28
N ASP A 411 -7.15 -12.77 28.49
CA ASP A 411 -6.19 -11.74 28.89
C ASP A 411 -6.18 -10.58 27.88
N GLY A 412 -6.36 -9.36 28.39
CA GLY A 412 -6.17 -8.15 27.61
C GLY A 412 -4.69 -7.91 27.30
N PRO A 413 -4.37 -7.07 26.30
CA PRO A 413 -2.99 -6.68 25.99
C PRO A 413 -2.28 -5.95 27.14
N ASP A 414 -3.04 -5.47 28.15
CA ASP A 414 -2.51 -4.84 29.36
C ASP A 414 -2.23 -5.84 30.50
N GLY A 415 -2.46 -7.14 30.28
CA GLY A 415 -2.27 -8.19 31.28
C GLY A 415 -3.29 -8.17 32.42
N ARG A 416 -4.37 -7.37 32.32
CA ARG A 416 -5.35 -7.18 33.41
C ARG A 416 -6.64 -7.99 33.21
N GLY A 417 -6.53 -9.13 32.55
CA GLY A 417 -7.66 -10.02 32.23
C GLY A 417 -8.65 -9.43 31.20
N PRO A 418 -9.87 -9.98 31.13
CA PRO A 418 -10.91 -9.56 30.19
C PRO A 418 -11.29 -8.07 30.29
N GLY A 419 -11.77 -7.49 29.20
CA GLY A 419 -12.20 -6.10 29.19
C GLY A 419 -12.62 -5.57 27.83
N THR A 420 -13.11 -4.33 27.81
CA THR A 420 -13.52 -3.64 26.60
C THR A 420 -12.47 -2.60 26.20
N PHE A 421 -12.11 -2.57 24.92
CA PHE A 421 -11.04 -1.75 24.37
C PHE A 421 -11.56 -0.89 23.22
N ALA A 422 -11.14 0.37 23.18
CA ALA A 422 -11.23 1.18 21.97
C ALA A 422 -9.96 0.93 21.14
N VAL A 423 -10.10 0.43 19.92
CA VAL A 423 -9.02 0.00 19.03
C VAL A 423 -9.04 0.85 17.77
N SER A 424 -7.90 1.41 17.38
CA SER A 424 -7.76 2.15 16.11
C SER A 424 -6.86 1.39 15.14
N LEU A 425 -7.43 0.96 14.01
CA LEU A 425 -6.67 0.30 12.94
C LEU A 425 -5.72 1.27 12.21
N ARG A 426 -5.93 2.58 12.36
CA ARG A 426 -5.07 3.61 11.77
C ARG A 426 -3.81 3.83 12.60
N SER A 427 -3.95 4.06 13.90
CA SER A 427 -2.80 4.33 14.78
C SER A 427 -2.09 3.06 15.24
N GLY A 428 -2.72 1.89 15.11
CA GLY A 428 -2.17 0.65 15.66
C GLY A 428 -2.24 0.59 17.19
N ARG A 429 -3.05 1.45 17.83
CA ARG A 429 -3.18 1.53 19.30
C ARG A 429 -4.51 0.97 19.79
N ALA A 430 -4.50 0.48 21.03
CA ALA A 430 -5.68 0.06 21.77
C ALA A 430 -5.68 0.71 23.17
N TYR A 431 -6.86 1.09 23.65
CA TYR A 431 -7.06 1.72 24.96
C TYR A 431 -8.14 0.98 25.74
N ARG A 432 -7.83 0.52 26.95
CA ARG A 432 -8.80 -0.17 27.81
C ARG A 432 -9.80 0.83 28.40
N LEU A 433 -11.08 0.59 28.18
CA LEU A 433 -12.15 1.40 28.72
C LEU A 433 -12.44 1.00 30.17
N HIS A 434 -12.61 2.00 31.03
CA HIS A 434 -13.19 1.76 32.35
C HIS A 434 -14.64 1.28 32.18
N PRO A 435 -15.13 0.27 32.93
CA PRO A 435 -16.47 -0.32 32.73
C PRO A 435 -17.61 0.71 32.70
N ARG A 436 -17.55 1.72 33.57
CA ARG A 436 -18.53 2.83 33.62
C ARG A 436 -18.56 3.72 32.36
N LEU A 437 -17.50 3.73 31.56
CA LEU A 437 -17.39 4.51 30.33
C LEU A 437 -17.81 3.72 29.09
N VAL A 438 -17.89 2.39 29.18
CA VAL A 438 -18.21 1.52 28.02
C VAL A 438 -19.51 1.93 27.33
N PRO A 439 -20.65 2.13 28.02
CA PRO A 439 -21.89 2.50 27.34
C PRO A 439 -21.79 3.82 26.58
N ALA A 440 -21.16 4.83 27.21
CA ALA A 440 -21.01 6.16 26.61
C ALA A 440 -20.07 6.15 25.39
N VAL A 441 -18.96 5.42 25.47
CA VAL A 441 -18.01 5.31 24.33
C VAL A 441 -18.60 4.46 23.21
N THR A 442 -19.36 3.41 23.51
CA THR A 442 -20.07 2.61 22.50
C THR A 442 -21.15 3.44 21.80
N ALA A 443 -21.91 4.27 22.52
CA ALA A 443 -22.88 5.18 21.93
C ALA A 443 -22.21 6.23 21.03
N LEU A 444 -21.07 6.79 21.46
CA LEU A 444 -20.26 7.69 20.63
C LEU A 444 -19.78 7.00 19.34
N ALA A 445 -19.30 5.75 19.43
CA ALA A 445 -18.90 4.95 18.27
C ALA A 445 -20.08 4.62 17.35
N GLY A 446 -21.29 4.53 17.90
CA GLY A 446 -22.55 4.40 17.16
C GLY A 446 -23.03 5.69 16.50
N GLY A 447 -22.30 6.81 16.66
CA GLY A 447 -22.61 8.08 16.02
C GLY A 447 -23.45 9.04 16.86
N ASP A 448 -23.66 8.80 18.15
CA ASP A 448 -24.32 9.77 19.04
C ASP A 448 -23.32 10.85 19.51
N PRO A 449 -23.41 12.10 19.00
CA PRO A 449 -22.51 13.18 19.40
C PRO A 449 -22.72 13.65 20.85
N ARG A 450 -23.84 13.28 21.48
CA ARG A 450 -24.19 13.65 22.86
C ARG A 450 -23.86 12.56 23.87
N ALA A 451 -23.27 11.45 23.44
CA ALA A 451 -23.00 10.29 24.30
C ALA A 451 -22.15 10.59 25.54
N LEU A 452 -21.31 11.63 25.48
CA LEU A 452 -20.46 12.06 26.61
C LEU A 452 -21.05 13.25 27.40
N ALA A 453 -22.23 13.76 27.04
CA ALA A 453 -22.80 14.97 27.64
C ALA A 453 -23.16 14.80 29.13
N GLY A 454 -23.46 13.57 29.57
CA GLY A 454 -23.75 13.26 30.97
C GLY A 454 -22.51 13.14 31.87
N LEU A 455 -21.29 13.28 31.34
CA LEU A 455 -20.07 13.25 32.13
C LEU A 455 -19.72 14.64 32.69
N PRO A 456 -19.17 14.74 33.90
CA PRO A 456 -18.55 15.98 34.37
C PRO A 456 -17.48 16.47 33.38
N GLU A 457 -17.37 17.78 33.21
CA GLU A 457 -16.51 18.40 32.19
C GLU A 457 -15.07 17.88 32.21
N ARG A 458 -14.41 17.88 33.37
CA ARG A 458 -13.05 17.32 33.53
C ARG A 458 -12.95 15.84 33.14
N ALA A 459 -13.99 15.06 33.40
CA ALA A 459 -14.01 13.64 33.02
C ALA A 459 -14.19 13.48 31.52
N ARG A 460 -15.05 14.30 30.89
CA ARG A 460 -15.24 14.36 29.44
C ARG A 460 -13.95 14.74 28.72
N GLU A 461 -13.28 15.80 29.15
CA GLU A 461 -11.99 16.25 28.59
C GLU A 461 -10.92 15.17 28.67
N ARG A 462 -10.77 14.53 29.84
CA ARG A 462 -9.81 13.44 30.02
C ARG A 462 -10.11 12.26 29.11
N VAL A 463 -11.38 11.83 29.02
CA VAL A 463 -11.78 10.71 28.15
C VAL A 463 -11.53 11.04 26.69
N LEU A 464 -11.93 12.24 26.23
CA LEU A 464 -11.65 12.68 24.86
C LEU A 464 -10.14 12.74 24.58
N GLY A 465 -9.34 13.24 25.53
CA GLY A 465 -7.88 13.25 25.43
C GLY A 465 -7.28 11.85 25.23
N GLU A 466 -7.72 10.86 25.99
CA GLU A 466 -7.27 9.47 25.83
C GLU A 466 -7.74 8.85 24.50
N LEU A 467 -8.99 9.08 24.12
CA LEU A 467 -9.53 8.58 22.85
C LEU A 467 -8.82 9.21 21.64
N THR A 468 -8.48 10.49 21.71
CA THR A 468 -7.67 11.17 20.69
C THR A 468 -6.24 10.63 20.65
N ARG A 469 -5.59 10.42 21.82
CA ARG A 469 -4.25 9.80 21.89
C ARG A 469 -4.21 8.37 21.33
N ALA A 470 -5.29 7.61 21.55
CA ALA A 470 -5.47 6.28 20.96
C ALA A 470 -5.79 6.34 19.46
N GLY A 471 -6.14 7.52 18.92
CA GLY A 471 -6.50 7.72 17.52
C GLY A 471 -7.87 7.15 17.15
N VAL A 472 -8.78 7.03 18.13
CA VAL A 472 -10.17 6.56 17.90
C VAL A 472 -11.16 7.71 17.75
N VAL A 473 -10.80 8.90 18.24
CA VAL A 473 -11.53 10.16 18.04
C VAL A 473 -10.63 11.15 17.30
N ARG A 474 -11.22 11.93 16.39
CA ARG A 474 -10.53 12.96 15.61
C ARG A 474 -11.23 14.30 15.77
N SER A 475 -10.43 15.37 15.69
CA SER A 475 -10.92 16.73 15.49
C SER A 475 -10.64 17.18 14.06
N ARG A 476 -11.39 18.19 13.58
CA ARG A 476 -11.09 18.80 12.28
C ARG A 476 -9.77 19.58 12.42
N ALA A 477 -8.90 19.46 11.42
CA ALA A 477 -7.65 20.21 11.33
C ALA A 477 -7.86 21.58 10.68
#